data_AF-A0A9P5YTA8-F1
#
_entry.id   AF-A0A9P5YTA8-F1
#
_cell.length_a   1.000
_cell.length_b   1.000
_cell.length_c   1.000
_cell.angle_alpha   90.00
_cell.angle_beta   90.00
_cell.angle_gamma   90.00
#
_symmetry.space_group_name_H-M   'P 1'
#
loop_
_entity.id
_entity.type
_entity.pdbx_description
1 polymer ?
#
loop_
_entity_poly.entity_id
_entity_poly.type
_entity_poly.pdbx_seq_one_letter_code
_entity_poly.pdbx_strand_id
1 'polypeptide(L)'
;MTTSPCPIGNMPYDILQEIFCQYLPQYPLQHLNSIKYPMILCRVCSFWRMVALSSPTLWSHLRYSITLRDVDLRDRADDCTVLKRDLEFLQWYKRNQGSIPPFLYISYIDADDNTYVDEDFGDEESLDFVHWSGLTHISMVHTSISVSFLFSILRAAPRLQWGYFNLGDMDEDADAPEQYTPAHLHTLCITFSDESELSLLFTGLHLPALETLYLCGGTDAWLEKEVITHLNEALKYTPNLRKLALGSLCLSFGFHPFESYVFTPSPDIEPIWKYTPRLEHVELEMPLTNYMKPAGEELEDGVSQILRGCYKWMDFENPACPIRTITIVFDELADVTEEARATIRNCKNNVSHIDLQFTSKMIEHAASQLWLDWAREGR
;
A
#
# COMPACT_ATOMS: atom_id res chain seq x y z
N MET A 1 21.82 -42.68 36.73
CA MET A 1 22.55 -42.13 35.57
C MET A 1 22.30 -40.62 35.55
N THR A 2 23.29 -39.81 35.92
CA THR A 2 23.21 -38.35 35.85
C THR A 2 23.40 -37.95 34.40
N THR A 3 22.33 -37.55 33.72
CA THR A 3 22.42 -36.99 32.37
C THR A 3 23.22 -35.70 32.44
N SER A 4 24.38 -35.66 31.79
CA SER A 4 25.17 -34.43 31.66
C SER A 4 24.27 -33.33 31.09
N PRO A 5 24.20 -32.13 31.71
CA PRO A 5 23.33 -31.06 31.22
C PRO A 5 23.75 -30.66 29.81
N CYS A 6 22.76 -30.46 28.94
CA CYS A 6 22.98 -29.96 27.59
C CYS A 6 23.74 -28.62 27.67
N PRO A 7 24.87 -28.45 26.95
CA PRO A 7 25.68 -27.22 27.00
C PRO A 7 24.88 -25.95 26.70
N ILE A 8 23.83 -26.08 25.88
CA ILE A 8 22.97 -24.95 25.47
C ILE A 8 22.11 -24.41 26.64
N GLY A 9 21.87 -25.21 27.68
CA GLY A 9 21.11 -24.80 28.85
C GLY A 9 21.85 -23.83 29.78
N ASN A 10 23.16 -23.68 29.61
CA ASN A 10 24.01 -22.80 30.42
C ASN A 10 24.45 -21.54 29.65
N MET A 11 23.90 -21.30 28.45
CA MET A 11 24.22 -20.11 27.67
C MET A 11 23.63 -18.85 28.35
N PRO A 12 24.41 -17.77 28.53
CA PRO A 12 23.90 -16.51 29.07
C PRO A 12 22.76 -15.95 28.20
N TYR A 13 21.81 -15.28 28.85
CA TYR A 13 20.65 -14.66 28.20
C TYR A 13 21.06 -13.78 27.01
N ASP A 14 22.01 -12.86 27.21
CA ASP A 14 22.41 -11.88 26.19
C ASP A 14 23.02 -12.54 24.95
N ILE A 15 23.78 -13.63 25.14
CA ILE A 15 24.40 -14.38 24.04
C ILE A 15 23.33 -15.10 23.24
N LEU A 16 22.34 -15.69 23.91
CA LEU A 16 21.25 -16.38 23.23
C LEU A 16 20.35 -15.39 22.48
N GLN A 17 20.07 -14.22 23.08
CA GLN A 17 19.36 -13.13 22.43
C GLN A 17 20.10 -12.65 21.16
N GLU A 18 21.41 -12.45 21.23
CA GLU A 18 22.22 -12.04 20.08
C GLU A 18 22.17 -13.10 18.97
N ILE A 19 22.30 -14.38 19.32
CA ILE A 19 22.15 -15.48 18.35
C ILE A 19 20.78 -15.43 17.68
N PHE A 20 19.71 -15.16 18.42
CA PHE A 20 18.38 -15.04 17.86
C PHE A 20 18.27 -13.86 16.89
N CYS A 21 18.85 -12.70 17.24
CA CYS A 21 18.86 -11.52 16.39
C CYS A 21 19.64 -11.78 15.09
N GLN A 22 20.77 -12.47 15.16
CA GLN A 22 21.58 -12.84 13.99
C GLN A 22 20.95 -13.97 13.14
N TYR A 23 20.03 -14.73 13.71
CA TYR A 23 19.28 -15.77 13.00
C TYR A 23 18.16 -15.20 12.13
N LEU A 24 17.70 -13.97 12.40
CA LEU A 24 16.76 -13.31 11.52
C LEU A 24 17.42 -13.01 10.18
N PRO A 25 16.71 -13.23 9.05
CA PRO A 25 17.21 -12.80 7.75
C PRO A 25 17.58 -11.32 7.81
N GLN A 26 18.73 -10.93 7.23
CA GLN A 26 19.11 -9.51 7.11
C GLN A 26 18.02 -8.68 6.42
N TYR A 27 17.18 -9.34 5.62
CA TYR A 27 16.00 -8.77 4.98
C TYR A 27 14.77 -9.59 5.35
N PRO A 28 14.14 -9.35 6.51
CA PRO A 28 12.99 -10.12 7.00
C PRO A 28 11.84 -10.20 5.99
N LEU A 29 11.75 -9.23 5.08
CA LEU A 29 10.69 -9.13 4.08
C LEU A 29 10.85 -9.99 2.83
N GLN A 30 12.06 -10.44 2.50
CA GLN A 30 12.24 -11.33 1.34
C GLN A 30 11.62 -12.71 1.58
N HIS A 31 11.26 -13.02 2.83
CA HIS A 31 10.63 -14.27 3.20
C HIS A 31 9.20 -13.99 3.65
N LEU A 32 8.23 -14.35 2.80
CA LEU A 32 6.77 -14.28 3.02
C LEU A 32 6.28 -15.03 4.28
N ASN A 33 7.18 -15.61 5.08
CA ASN A 33 6.89 -16.41 6.26
C ASN A 33 7.77 -16.02 7.46
N SER A 34 8.12 -14.73 7.61
CA SER A 34 9.11 -14.29 8.62
C SER A 34 8.70 -14.58 10.08
N ILE A 35 7.41 -14.72 10.38
CA ILE A 35 6.92 -15.15 11.72
C ILE A 35 7.42 -16.51 12.15
N LYS A 36 7.66 -17.40 11.17
CA LYS A 36 8.13 -18.73 11.52
C LYS A 36 9.43 -18.63 12.29
N TYR A 37 10.29 -17.63 12.04
CA TYR A 37 11.57 -17.54 12.74
C TYR A 37 11.42 -17.29 14.24
N PRO A 38 10.83 -16.17 14.74
CA PRO A 38 10.68 -15.98 16.19
C PRO A 38 9.82 -17.07 16.84
N MET A 39 8.75 -17.52 16.16
CA MET A 39 7.84 -18.53 16.71
C MET A 39 8.48 -19.92 16.82
N ILE A 40 9.40 -20.28 15.92
CA ILE A 40 10.18 -21.53 16.03
C ILE A 40 11.08 -21.49 17.27
N LEU A 41 11.71 -20.35 17.57
CA LEU A 41 12.54 -20.18 18.76
C LEU A 41 11.73 -20.41 20.05
N CYS A 42 10.48 -19.95 20.08
CA CYS A 42 9.55 -20.19 21.18
C CYS A 42 9.13 -21.66 21.37
N ARG A 43 9.43 -22.56 20.42
CA ARG A 43 9.07 -23.99 20.49
C ARG A 43 10.21 -24.90 20.95
N VAL A 44 11.45 -24.41 21.04
CA VAL A 44 12.63 -25.24 21.37
C VAL A 44 12.62 -25.70 22.84
N CYS A 45 12.64 -24.76 23.79
CA CYS A 45 12.52 -25.05 25.22
C CYS A 45 11.95 -23.83 25.98
N SER A 46 11.65 -23.98 27.27
CA SER A 46 11.08 -22.89 28.09
C SER A 46 12.03 -21.70 28.23
N PHE A 47 13.33 -21.94 28.34
CA PHE A 47 14.34 -20.87 28.41
C PHE A 47 14.40 -20.08 27.10
N TRP A 48 14.47 -20.75 25.96
CA TRP A 48 14.47 -20.09 24.64
C TRP A 48 13.20 -19.29 24.39
N ARG A 49 12.04 -19.82 24.81
CA ARG A 49 10.78 -19.07 24.75
C ARG A 49 10.84 -17.79 25.57
N MET A 50 11.34 -17.87 26.81
CA MET A 50 11.51 -16.70 27.67
C MET A 50 12.41 -15.65 27.00
N VAL A 51 13.59 -16.06 26.51
CA VAL A 51 14.52 -15.15 25.82
C VAL A 51 13.89 -14.54 24.58
N ALA A 52 13.23 -15.34 23.73
CA ALA A 52 12.58 -14.85 22.52
C ALA A 52 11.49 -13.82 22.86
N LEU A 53 10.57 -14.12 23.78
CA LEU A 53 9.47 -13.23 24.17
C LEU A 53 9.95 -11.94 24.87
N SER A 54 11.06 -12.02 25.61
CA SER A 54 11.66 -10.87 26.31
C SER A 54 12.63 -10.05 25.45
N SER A 55 12.73 -10.35 24.15
CA SER A 55 13.62 -9.64 23.22
C SER A 55 12.81 -8.85 22.19
N PRO A 56 12.41 -7.60 22.47
CA PRO A 56 11.58 -6.78 21.57
C PRO A 56 12.14 -6.66 20.15
N THR A 57 13.47 -6.66 20.01
CA THR A 57 14.17 -6.59 18.72
C THR A 57 13.86 -7.77 17.79
N LEU A 58 13.49 -8.94 18.32
CA LEU A 58 13.10 -10.08 17.49
C LEU A 58 11.73 -9.90 16.84
N TRP A 59 10.89 -9.04 17.42
CA TRP A 59 9.51 -8.87 17.01
C TRP A 59 9.25 -7.51 16.35
N SER A 60 10.25 -6.62 16.27
CA SER A 60 10.12 -5.28 15.66
C SER A 60 9.77 -5.32 14.17
N HIS A 61 9.96 -6.46 13.51
CA HIS A 61 9.66 -6.65 12.09
C HIS A 61 8.74 -7.87 11.87
N LEU A 62 7.83 -8.13 12.81
CA LEU A 62 6.90 -9.26 12.72
C LEU A 62 5.92 -9.03 11.56
N ARG A 63 5.98 -9.90 10.55
CA ARG A 63 5.10 -9.85 9.37
C ARG A 63 4.12 -11.00 9.38
N TYR A 64 2.84 -10.75 9.68
CA TYR A 64 1.76 -11.73 9.63
C TYR A 64 0.95 -11.69 8.36
N SER A 65 0.73 -12.87 7.80
CA SER A 65 -0.19 -13.04 6.70
C SER A 65 -1.37 -13.83 7.25
N ILE A 66 -2.51 -13.17 7.35
CA ILE A 66 -3.77 -13.83 7.68
C ILE A 66 -4.22 -14.50 6.40
N THR A 67 -4.38 -15.81 6.44
CA THR A 67 -4.97 -16.56 5.33
C THR A 67 -6.45 -16.66 5.63
N LEU A 68 -7.27 -16.18 4.71
CA LEU A 68 -8.70 -16.45 4.74
C LEU A 68 -8.95 -17.63 3.81
N ARG A 69 -9.86 -18.51 4.19
CA ARG A 69 -10.36 -19.52 3.26
C ARG A 69 -11.68 -19.01 2.70
N ASP A 70 -11.75 -18.99 1.38
CA ASP A 70 -13.03 -19.01 0.71
C ASP A 70 -13.77 -20.30 1.11
N VAL A 71 -14.96 -20.15 1.67
CA VAL A 71 -15.83 -21.29 1.98
C VAL A 71 -16.77 -21.42 0.80
N ASP A 72 -16.28 -22.07 -0.26
CA ASP A 72 -17.01 -22.57 -1.45
C ASP A 72 -18.46 -22.02 -1.52
N LEU A 73 -18.59 -20.85 -2.16
CA LEU A 73 -19.78 -19.95 -2.32
C LEU A 73 -21.12 -20.60 -2.69
N ARG A 74 -21.17 -21.94 -2.83
CA ARG A 74 -22.34 -22.68 -3.28
C ARG A 74 -23.34 -23.01 -2.18
N ASP A 75 -23.03 -22.82 -0.90
CA ASP A 75 -23.94 -23.25 0.18
C ASP A 75 -24.16 -22.28 1.36
N ARG A 76 -23.52 -21.10 1.43
CA ARG A 76 -23.87 -19.97 2.34
C ARG A 76 -22.96 -18.75 2.09
N ALA A 77 -23.56 -17.61 1.78
CA ALA A 77 -22.91 -16.35 1.41
C ALA A 77 -22.36 -15.51 2.60
N ASP A 78 -22.16 -16.11 3.78
CA ASP A 78 -22.00 -15.32 5.02
C ASP A 78 -20.79 -15.72 5.88
N ASP A 79 -19.84 -16.55 5.43
CA ASP A 79 -18.78 -17.03 6.35
C ASP A 79 -17.38 -17.06 5.71
N CYS A 80 -16.80 -15.88 5.50
CA CYS A 80 -15.35 -15.75 5.38
C CYS A 80 -14.68 -16.16 6.71
N THR A 81 -14.17 -17.39 6.80
CA THR A 81 -13.56 -17.88 8.05
C THR A 81 -12.06 -17.58 8.11
N VAL A 82 -11.68 -16.67 9.01
CA VAL A 82 -10.28 -16.53 9.44
C VAL A 82 -9.79 -17.90 9.91
N LEU A 83 -8.67 -18.39 9.36
CA LEU A 83 -8.16 -19.69 9.77
C LEU A 83 -7.94 -19.72 11.28
N LYS A 84 -8.31 -20.83 11.91
CA LYS A 84 -8.13 -21.02 13.36
C LYS A 84 -6.71 -20.70 13.83
N ARG A 85 -5.69 -21.05 13.03
CA ARG A 85 -4.27 -20.75 13.35
C ARG A 85 -3.98 -19.24 13.42
N ASP A 86 -4.66 -18.46 12.59
CA ASP A 86 -4.52 -17.01 12.50
C ASP A 86 -5.23 -16.34 13.67
N LEU A 87 -6.44 -16.80 14.02
CA LEU A 87 -7.12 -16.40 15.25
C LEU A 87 -6.29 -16.72 16.50
N GLU A 88 -5.71 -17.93 16.58
CA GLU A 88 -4.84 -18.33 17.68
C GLU A 88 -3.60 -17.43 17.77
N PHE A 89 -3.01 -17.06 16.63
CA PHE A 89 -1.89 -16.11 16.60
C PHE A 89 -2.31 -14.71 17.04
N LEU A 90 -3.41 -14.17 16.53
CA LEU A 90 -3.89 -12.82 16.88
C LEU A 90 -4.24 -12.73 18.37
N GLN A 91 -4.88 -13.77 18.92
CA GLN A 91 -5.12 -13.87 20.35
C GLN A 91 -3.82 -13.94 21.15
N TRP A 92 -2.83 -14.69 20.67
CA TRP A 92 -1.51 -14.73 21.30
C TRP A 92 -0.81 -13.37 21.23
N TYR A 93 -0.83 -12.69 20.07
CA TYR A 93 -0.23 -11.37 19.88
C TYR A 93 -0.88 -10.34 20.81
N LYS A 94 -2.22 -10.32 20.87
CA LYS A 94 -3.01 -9.49 21.79
C LYS A 94 -2.60 -9.67 23.24
N ARG A 95 -2.30 -10.90 23.69
CA ARG A 95 -1.84 -11.18 25.07
C ARG A 95 -0.39 -10.75 25.33
N ASN A 96 0.44 -10.57 24.31
CA ASN A 96 1.89 -10.31 24.45
C ASN A 96 2.33 -8.92 23.96
N GLN A 97 1.41 -8.06 23.52
CA GLN A 97 1.71 -6.74 22.96
C GLN A 97 2.46 -5.79 23.93
N GLY A 98 2.32 -5.97 25.24
CA GLY A 98 3.10 -5.19 26.22
C GLY A 98 4.62 -5.45 26.19
N SER A 99 5.05 -6.55 25.54
CA SER A 99 6.46 -6.95 25.38
C SER A 99 6.91 -6.96 23.91
N ILE A 100 5.98 -6.77 22.98
CA ILE A 100 6.21 -6.87 21.54
C ILE A 100 5.92 -5.51 20.89
N PRO A 101 6.85 -4.96 20.09
CA PRO A 101 6.62 -3.73 19.35
C PRO A 101 5.34 -3.76 18.49
N PRO A 102 4.75 -2.58 18.23
CA PRO A 102 3.45 -2.41 17.57
C PRO A 102 3.40 -2.76 16.07
N PHE A 103 4.51 -3.21 15.51
CA PHE A 103 4.60 -3.50 14.09
C PHE A 103 3.98 -4.87 13.81
N LEU A 104 2.78 -4.87 13.24
CA LEU A 104 2.10 -6.05 12.75
C LEU A 104 1.70 -5.77 11.31
N TYR A 105 2.51 -6.25 10.38
CA TYR A 105 2.05 -6.31 9.00
C TYR A 105 1.00 -7.43 8.92
N ILE A 106 -0.18 -7.13 8.39
CA ILE A 106 -1.23 -8.09 8.07
C ILE A 106 -1.32 -8.10 6.55
N SER A 107 -1.05 -9.22 5.87
CA SER A 107 -1.46 -9.42 4.47
C SER A 107 -2.44 -10.56 4.33
N TYR A 108 -3.36 -10.42 3.40
CA TYR A 108 -4.23 -11.49 2.96
C TYR A 108 -3.53 -12.35 1.92
N ILE A 109 -3.81 -13.64 1.97
CA ILE A 109 -3.45 -14.59 0.91
C ILE A 109 -4.69 -15.46 0.75
N ASP A 110 -5.24 -15.48 -0.46
CA ASP A 110 -6.29 -16.44 -0.81
C ASP A 110 -5.70 -17.86 -0.75
N ALA A 111 -6.39 -18.76 -0.07
CA ALA A 111 -5.95 -20.15 0.04
C ALA A 111 -6.09 -20.90 -1.29
N ASP A 112 -6.96 -20.43 -2.18
CA ASP A 112 -7.25 -21.04 -3.47
C ASP A 112 -6.86 -20.07 -4.60
N ASP A 113 -5.64 -20.24 -5.11
CA ASP A 113 -4.94 -19.43 -6.13
C ASP A 113 -5.65 -19.36 -7.51
N ASN A 114 -6.97 -19.66 -7.62
CA ASN A 114 -7.68 -19.84 -8.88
C ASN A 114 -9.17 -19.42 -8.92
N THR A 115 -9.76 -18.86 -7.86
CA THR A 115 -11.16 -18.40 -7.91
C THR A 115 -11.31 -17.03 -7.28
N TYR A 116 -11.66 -16.04 -8.10
CA TYR A 116 -12.06 -14.71 -7.65
C TYR A 116 -13.30 -14.84 -6.74
N VAL A 117 -13.20 -14.33 -5.52
CA VAL A 117 -14.30 -14.27 -4.56
C VAL A 117 -14.92 -12.87 -4.64
N ASP A 118 -16.24 -12.83 -4.69
CA ASP A 118 -17.07 -11.63 -4.86
C ASP A 118 -17.88 -11.36 -3.57
N GLU A 119 -17.27 -11.55 -2.39
CA GLU A 119 -18.00 -11.44 -1.11
C GLU A 119 -17.28 -10.62 -0.03
N ASP A 120 -18.13 -9.89 0.71
CA ASP A 120 -17.88 -8.93 1.77
C ASP A 120 -16.94 -9.42 2.88
N PHE A 121 -15.72 -8.87 2.89
CA PHE A 121 -14.86 -8.94 4.08
C PHE A 121 -15.06 -7.67 4.93
N GLY A 122 -16.20 -7.57 5.61
CA GLY A 122 -16.65 -6.29 6.19
C GLY A 122 -17.17 -6.29 7.63
N ASP A 123 -17.56 -7.43 8.20
CA ASP A 123 -18.28 -7.39 9.49
C ASP A 123 -17.40 -6.84 10.62
N GLU A 124 -17.88 -5.78 11.28
CA GLU A 124 -17.20 -5.11 12.41
C GLU A 124 -16.83 -6.08 13.54
N GLU A 125 -17.57 -7.18 13.70
CA GLU A 125 -17.28 -8.23 14.69
C GLU A 125 -15.90 -8.89 14.48
N SER A 126 -15.38 -8.90 13.25
CA SER A 126 -14.05 -9.42 12.93
C SER A 126 -12.91 -8.55 13.50
N LEU A 127 -13.17 -7.25 13.73
CA LEU A 127 -12.17 -6.31 14.26
C LEU A 127 -11.85 -6.58 15.73
N ASP A 128 -12.75 -7.20 16.50
CA ASP A 128 -12.59 -7.44 17.94
C ASP A 128 -11.41 -8.38 18.29
N PHE A 129 -10.99 -9.20 17.33
CA PHE A 129 -9.88 -10.14 17.51
C PHE A 129 -8.51 -9.44 17.51
N VAL A 130 -8.41 -8.26 16.90
CA VAL A 130 -7.16 -7.52 16.75
C VAL A 130 -7.13 -6.32 17.70
N HIS A 131 -6.02 -6.12 18.40
CA HIS A 131 -5.84 -4.94 19.25
C HIS A 131 -5.27 -3.77 18.44
N TRP A 132 -6.14 -3.16 17.64
CA TRP A 132 -5.83 -2.11 16.67
C TRP A 132 -5.16 -0.86 17.26
N SER A 133 -5.42 -0.53 18.53
CA SER A 133 -4.94 0.72 19.13
C SER A 133 -3.42 0.86 19.19
N GLY A 134 -2.70 -0.26 19.16
CA GLY A 134 -1.24 -0.27 19.08
C GLY A 134 -0.71 -0.27 17.66
N LEU A 135 -1.51 -0.59 16.64
CA LEU A 135 -1.05 -0.85 15.29
C LEU A 135 -0.47 0.42 14.64
N THR A 136 0.74 0.32 14.07
CA THR A 136 1.38 1.43 13.34
C THR A 136 1.42 1.21 11.83
N HIS A 137 1.35 -0.03 11.35
CA HIS A 137 1.46 -0.36 9.93
C HIS A 137 0.45 -1.45 9.58
N ILE A 138 -0.23 -1.34 8.44
CA ILE A 138 -1.19 -2.36 7.95
C ILE A 138 -1.15 -2.47 6.42
N SER A 139 -1.29 -3.67 5.84
CA SER A 139 -1.14 -3.90 4.40
C SER A 139 -2.16 -4.88 3.80
N MET A 140 -3.34 -4.40 3.44
CA MET A 140 -4.39 -5.21 2.84
C MET A 140 -4.30 -5.17 1.30
N VAL A 141 -3.28 -5.82 0.74
CA VAL A 141 -3.00 -5.77 -0.72
C VAL A 141 -3.94 -6.63 -1.54
N HIS A 142 -4.33 -7.77 -0.99
CA HIS A 142 -5.05 -8.82 -1.71
C HIS A 142 -6.51 -8.98 -1.24
N THR A 143 -7.00 -8.06 -0.41
CA THR A 143 -8.38 -8.06 0.07
C THR A 143 -9.03 -6.77 -0.34
N SER A 144 -10.02 -6.83 -1.21
CA SER A 144 -10.95 -5.72 -1.40
C SER A 144 -11.71 -5.51 -0.08
N ILE A 145 -11.75 -4.27 0.39
CA ILE A 145 -12.54 -3.88 1.55
C ILE A 145 -13.42 -2.70 1.17
N SER A 146 -14.56 -2.58 1.82
CA SER A 146 -15.42 -1.42 1.67
C SER A 146 -14.78 -0.18 2.28
N VAL A 147 -15.20 0.99 1.81
CA VAL A 147 -14.79 2.28 2.39
C VAL A 147 -15.21 2.35 3.87
N SER A 148 -16.41 1.85 4.21
CA SER A 148 -16.92 1.82 5.58
C SER A 148 -15.96 1.04 6.52
N PHE A 149 -15.52 -0.15 6.09
CA PHE A 149 -14.59 -0.97 6.85
C PHE A 149 -13.21 -0.32 7.01
N LEU A 150 -12.69 0.33 5.96
CA LEU A 150 -11.46 1.13 6.06
C LEU A 150 -11.56 2.18 7.17
N PHE A 151 -12.67 2.92 7.26
CA PHE A 151 -12.88 3.90 8.33
C PHE A 151 -12.90 3.23 9.72
N SER A 152 -13.52 2.06 9.85
CA SER A 152 -13.52 1.30 11.10
C SER A 152 -12.10 0.87 11.51
N ILE A 153 -11.26 0.42 10.56
CA ILE A 153 -9.84 0.15 10.82
C ILE A 153 -9.10 1.41 11.27
N LEU A 154 -9.25 2.52 10.54
CA LEU A 154 -8.57 3.77 10.85
C LEU A 154 -8.95 4.30 12.24
N ARG A 155 -10.24 4.24 12.60
CA ARG A 155 -10.73 4.61 13.95
C ARG A 155 -10.19 3.69 15.04
N ALA A 156 -10.14 2.39 14.77
CA ALA A 156 -9.63 1.40 15.71
C ALA A 156 -8.11 1.50 15.91
N ALA A 157 -7.37 1.98 14.90
CA ALA A 157 -5.92 2.13 14.87
C ALA A 157 -5.45 3.61 14.88
N PRO A 158 -5.67 4.38 15.97
CA PRO A 158 -5.29 5.79 16.05
C PRO A 158 -3.78 6.05 15.93
N ARG A 159 -2.93 5.03 16.10
CA ARG A 159 -1.47 5.12 15.96
C ARG A 159 -0.96 4.70 14.59
N LEU A 160 -1.86 4.43 13.64
CA LEU A 160 -1.47 4.02 12.30
C LEU A 160 -0.64 5.11 11.62
N GLN A 161 0.54 4.74 11.17
CA GLN A 161 1.53 5.57 10.48
C GLN A 161 1.62 5.24 9.00
N TRP A 162 1.38 3.99 8.64
CA TRP A 162 1.42 3.51 7.27
C TRP A 162 0.25 2.57 7.00
N GLY A 163 -0.43 2.75 5.88
CA GLY A 163 -1.51 1.87 5.44
C GLY A 163 -1.45 1.58 3.96
N TYR A 164 -1.67 0.33 3.58
CA TYR A 164 -2.01 -0.07 2.22
C TYR A 164 -3.37 -0.75 2.26
N PHE A 165 -4.31 -0.30 1.44
CA PHE A 165 -5.67 -0.84 1.38
C PHE A 165 -6.11 -1.03 -0.06
N ASN A 166 -6.83 -2.11 -0.35
CA ASN A 166 -7.48 -2.32 -1.62
C ASN A 166 -8.98 -2.12 -1.45
N LEU A 167 -9.55 -1.14 -2.12
CA LEU A 167 -10.97 -0.88 -2.20
C LEU A 167 -11.52 -1.63 -3.42
N GLY A 168 -12.67 -2.25 -3.26
CA GLY A 168 -13.36 -2.91 -4.37
C GLY A 168 -14.69 -3.51 -3.97
N ASP A 169 -15.25 -3.04 -2.86
CA ASP A 169 -16.47 -3.58 -2.29
C ASP A 169 -17.45 -2.43 -2.03
N MET A 170 -18.41 -2.34 -2.94
CA MET A 170 -19.37 -1.25 -2.97
C MET A 170 -20.56 -1.63 -2.10
N ASP A 171 -20.56 -1.12 -0.87
CA ASP A 171 -21.79 -0.95 -0.11
C ASP A 171 -22.66 0.10 -0.84
N GLU A 172 -23.52 -0.31 -1.79
CA GLU A 172 -24.41 0.61 -2.52
C GLU A 172 -25.28 1.48 -1.57
N ASP A 173 -25.49 0.99 -0.35
CA ASP A 173 -26.28 1.62 0.71
C ASP A 173 -25.45 2.22 1.86
N ALA A 174 -24.11 2.27 1.77
CA ALA A 174 -23.31 2.85 2.86
C ALA A 174 -23.53 4.37 2.96
N ASP A 175 -24.01 4.81 4.12
CA ASP A 175 -24.01 6.22 4.48
C ASP A 175 -22.58 6.78 4.41
N ALA A 176 -22.46 8.03 3.94
CA ALA A 176 -21.18 8.72 3.92
C ALA A 176 -20.53 8.67 5.32
N PRO A 177 -19.30 8.15 5.44
CA PRO A 177 -18.72 7.88 6.75
C PRO A 177 -18.54 9.18 7.53
N GLU A 178 -18.78 9.12 8.85
CA GLU A 178 -18.46 10.25 9.73
C GLU A 178 -17.00 10.66 9.55
N GLN A 179 -16.81 11.97 9.42
CA GLN A 179 -15.51 12.59 9.20
C GLN A 179 -14.46 12.09 10.22
N TYR A 180 -13.32 11.64 9.73
CA TYR A 180 -12.25 11.09 10.56
C TYR A 180 -10.89 11.71 10.21
N THR A 181 -10.03 11.88 11.22
CA THR A 181 -8.72 12.53 11.09
C THR A 181 -7.63 11.71 11.77
N PRO A 182 -6.95 10.78 11.07
CA PRO A 182 -5.83 10.04 11.64
C PRO A 182 -4.64 10.98 11.89
N ALA A 183 -4.28 11.15 13.16
CA ALA A 183 -3.25 12.10 13.58
C ALA A 183 -1.81 11.66 13.25
N HIS A 184 -1.60 10.37 13.00
CA HIS A 184 -0.27 9.77 12.84
C HIS A 184 -0.01 9.16 11.46
N LEU A 185 -1.00 9.14 10.56
CA LEU A 185 -0.88 8.48 9.26
C LEU A 185 -0.02 9.34 8.32
N HIS A 186 1.19 8.86 8.06
CA HIS A 186 2.20 9.53 7.24
C HIS A 186 2.23 9.01 5.80
N THR A 187 1.93 7.73 5.61
CA THR A 187 1.87 7.10 4.28
C THR A 187 0.57 6.34 4.12
N LEU A 188 -0.10 6.59 3.01
CA LEU A 188 -1.32 5.89 2.65
C LEU A 188 -1.21 5.43 1.20
N CYS A 189 -1.43 4.15 0.98
CA CYS A 189 -1.57 3.56 -0.34
C CYS A 189 -2.98 2.99 -0.47
N ILE A 190 -3.67 3.38 -1.52
CA ILE A 190 -5.01 2.92 -1.82
C ILE A 190 -5.01 2.38 -3.24
N THR A 191 -5.40 1.13 -3.37
CA THR A 191 -5.88 0.57 -4.62
C THR A 191 -7.40 0.66 -4.66
N PHE A 192 -8.01 0.90 -5.82
CA PHE A 192 -9.47 0.93 -5.96
C PHE A 192 -9.92 0.50 -7.35
N SER A 193 -11.16 0.03 -7.46
CA SER A 193 -11.71 -0.46 -8.73
C SER A 193 -12.68 0.54 -9.36
N ASP A 194 -13.35 1.35 -8.53
CA ASP A 194 -14.37 2.31 -8.94
C ASP A 194 -14.05 3.74 -8.43
N GLU A 195 -14.36 4.75 -9.23
CA GLU A 195 -14.12 6.16 -8.87
C GLU A 195 -15.00 6.66 -7.72
N SER A 196 -16.19 6.09 -7.55
CA SER A 196 -17.12 6.45 -6.48
C SER A 196 -16.53 6.13 -5.09
N GLU A 197 -15.68 5.10 -4.99
CA GLU A 197 -14.96 4.73 -3.77
C GLU A 197 -14.04 5.86 -3.31
N LEU A 198 -13.35 6.53 -4.24
CA LEU A 198 -12.50 7.69 -3.92
C LEU A 198 -13.30 8.89 -3.45
N SER A 199 -14.46 9.14 -4.06
CA SER A 199 -15.34 10.24 -3.66
C SER A 199 -15.80 10.06 -2.20
N LEU A 200 -16.29 8.88 -1.86
CA LEU A 200 -16.71 8.53 -0.50
C LEU A 200 -15.56 8.61 0.49
N LEU A 201 -14.41 8.04 0.12
CA LEU A 201 -13.20 8.07 0.94
C LEU A 201 -12.79 9.51 1.29
N PHE A 202 -12.64 10.37 0.28
CA PHE A 202 -12.11 11.71 0.47
C PHE A 202 -13.11 12.70 1.07
N THR A 203 -14.41 12.41 0.99
CA THR A 203 -15.44 13.20 1.68
C THR A 203 -15.33 13.07 3.20
N GLY A 204 -14.98 11.87 3.69
CA GLY A 204 -14.87 11.62 5.13
C GLY A 204 -13.46 11.73 5.71
N LEU A 205 -12.41 11.62 4.89
CA LEU A 205 -11.05 11.39 5.39
C LEU A 205 -10.17 12.64 5.35
N HIS A 206 -9.74 13.12 6.52
CA HIS A 206 -8.85 14.28 6.67
C HIS A 206 -7.45 13.83 7.08
N LEU A 207 -6.43 14.09 6.25
CA LEU A 207 -5.11 13.50 6.45
C LEU A 207 -4.02 14.57 6.71
N PRO A 208 -4.06 15.28 7.86
CA PRO A 208 -3.17 16.41 8.10
C PRO A 208 -1.70 16.01 8.29
N ALA A 209 -1.42 14.78 8.71
CA ALA A 209 -0.07 14.26 8.94
C ALA A 209 0.53 13.53 7.73
N LEU A 210 -0.23 13.40 6.64
CA LEU A 210 0.15 12.61 5.49
C LEU A 210 1.27 13.29 4.70
N GLU A 211 2.36 12.57 4.52
CA GLU A 211 3.52 13.00 3.74
C GLU A 211 3.56 12.33 2.37
N THR A 212 3.02 11.11 2.28
CA THR A 212 3.05 10.32 1.06
C THR A 212 1.68 9.68 0.78
N LEU A 213 1.17 9.90 -0.43
CA LEU A 213 -0.07 9.32 -0.91
C LEU A 213 0.20 8.55 -2.21
N TYR A 214 -0.11 7.25 -2.20
CA TYR A 214 -0.16 6.43 -3.40
C TYR A 214 -1.61 6.11 -3.68
N LEU A 215 -2.06 6.44 -4.88
CA LEU A 215 -3.36 6.01 -5.34
C LEU A 215 -3.17 5.25 -6.64
N CYS A 216 -3.73 4.06 -6.70
CA CYS A 216 -3.64 3.17 -7.84
C CYS A 216 -5.02 2.57 -8.11
N GLY A 217 -5.41 2.42 -9.36
CA GLY A 217 -6.79 2.00 -9.62
C GLY A 217 -7.00 1.47 -11.02
N GLY A 218 -8.23 1.02 -11.29
CA GLY A 218 -8.62 0.46 -12.58
C GLY A 218 -8.30 1.38 -13.76
N THR A 219 -8.11 0.80 -14.95
CA THR A 219 -7.66 1.49 -16.17
C THR A 219 -8.55 2.65 -16.60
N ASP A 220 -9.80 2.67 -16.14
CA ASP A 220 -10.84 3.56 -16.67
C ASP A 220 -11.10 4.76 -15.74
N ALA A 221 -10.72 4.69 -14.46
CA ALA A 221 -11.14 5.64 -13.42
C ALA A 221 -10.24 6.89 -13.28
N TRP A 222 -8.97 6.84 -13.70
CA TRP A 222 -7.96 7.84 -13.28
C TRP A 222 -8.09 9.24 -13.88
N LEU A 223 -8.90 9.39 -14.92
CA LEU A 223 -8.82 10.52 -15.84
C LEU A 223 -10.15 11.28 -15.96
N GLU A 224 -11.14 10.82 -15.21
CA GLU A 224 -12.42 11.46 -15.03
C GLU A 224 -12.23 12.80 -14.32
N LYS A 225 -12.91 13.84 -14.82
CA LYS A 225 -12.90 15.18 -14.19
C LYS A 225 -13.33 15.09 -12.72
N GLU A 226 -14.20 14.15 -12.42
CA GLU A 226 -14.76 13.92 -11.09
C GLU A 226 -13.69 13.40 -10.13
N VAL A 227 -12.90 12.39 -10.49
CA VAL A 227 -11.78 11.90 -9.68
C VAL A 227 -10.77 12.99 -9.36
N ILE A 228 -10.37 13.80 -10.35
CA ILE A 228 -9.44 14.92 -10.11
C ILE A 228 -10.05 15.95 -9.16
N THR A 229 -11.37 16.18 -9.26
CA THR A 229 -12.08 17.11 -8.38
C THR A 229 -12.09 16.59 -6.94
N HIS A 230 -12.43 15.32 -6.73
CA HIS A 230 -12.42 14.68 -5.41
C HIS A 230 -11.01 14.64 -4.81
N LEU A 231 -10.00 14.32 -5.62
CA LEU A 231 -8.60 14.36 -5.20
C LEU A 231 -8.20 15.78 -4.77
N ASN A 232 -8.49 16.80 -5.58
CA ASN A 232 -8.18 18.19 -5.22
C ASN A 232 -8.86 18.64 -3.92
N GLU A 233 -10.11 18.22 -3.68
CA GLU A 233 -10.81 18.47 -2.41
C GLU A 233 -10.09 17.76 -1.25
N ALA A 234 -9.73 16.48 -1.40
CA ALA A 234 -8.96 15.73 -0.40
C ALA A 234 -7.65 16.45 -0.03
N LEU A 235 -6.94 16.91 -1.07
CA LEU A 235 -5.64 17.55 -0.96
C LEU A 235 -5.67 18.85 -0.15
N LYS A 236 -6.82 19.54 -0.05
CA LYS A 236 -7.00 20.70 0.84
C LYS A 236 -6.79 20.35 2.32
N TYR A 237 -7.05 19.09 2.68
CA TYR A 237 -6.91 18.58 4.04
C TYR A 237 -5.61 17.80 4.26
N THR A 238 -4.68 17.82 3.30
CA THR A 238 -3.36 17.17 3.37
C THR A 238 -2.19 18.15 3.18
N PRO A 239 -2.08 19.21 4.01
CA PRO A 239 -1.11 20.30 3.80
C PRO A 239 0.36 19.85 3.87
N ASN A 240 0.63 18.67 4.45
CA ASN A 240 1.96 18.11 4.62
C ASN A 240 2.38 17.14 3.51
N LEU A 241 1.55 16.94 2.49
CA LEU A 241 1.85 16.01 1.41
C LEU A 241 3.11 16.47 0.66
N ARG A 242 4.11 15.59 0.58
CA ARG A 242 5.40 15.81 -0.10
C ARG A 242 5.55 14.95 -1.34
N LYS A 243 4.96 13.76 -1.32
CA LYS A 243 4.97 12.82 -2.44
C LYS A 243 3.56 12.36 -2.78
N LEU A 244 3.19 12.50 -4.05
CA LEU A 244 1.97 11.95 -4.62
C LEU A 244 2.35 10.98 -5.73
N ALA A 245 1.84 9.76 -5.67
CA ALA A 245 1.97 8.79 -6.72
C ALA A 245 0.58 8.41 -7.24
N LEU A 246 0.43 8.45 -8.56
CA LEU A 246 -0.80 8.11 -9.27
C LEU A 246 -0.44 7.00 -10.25
N GLY A 247 -1.12 5.86 -10.15
CA GLY A 247 -0.84 4.71 -10.99
C GLY A 247 -2.08 3.97 -11.43
N SER A 248 -1.92 3.05 -12.36
CA SER A 248 -2.98 2.15 -12.80
C SER A 248 -2.60 0.71 -12.49
N LEU A 249 -3.56 -0.07 -11.97
CA LEU A 249 -3.40 -1.49 -11.69
C LEU A 249 -3.47 -2.30 -12.99
N CYS A 250 -2.42 -2.26 -13.81
CA CYS A 250 -2.43 -3.00 -15.08
C CYS A 250 -1.79 -4.40 -14.98
N LEU A 251 -1.10 -4.71 -13.88
CA LEU A 251 -0.06 -5.75 -13.90
C LEU A 251 -0.48 -7.21 -13.68
N SER A 252 -1.77 -7.58 -13.63
CA SER A 252 -2.11 -8.98 -13.30
C SER A 252 -3.33 -9.61 -13.98
N PHE A 253 -4.28 -8.84 -14.51
CA PHE A 253 -5.66 -9.36 -14.63
C PHE A 253 -6.17 -9.66 -16.06
N GLY A 254 -5.31 -9.58 -17.09
CA GLY A 254 -5.67 -10.07 -18.44
C GLY A 254 -6.89 -9.37 -19.08
N PHE A 255 -7.25 -8.18 -18.61
CA PHE A 255 -8.39 -7.43 -19.14
C PHE A 255 -8.13 -6.87 -20.53
N HIS A 256 -9.22 -6.66 -21.28
CA HIS A 256 -9.23 -6.30 -22.69
C HIS A 256 -8.60 -4.92 -22.98
N PRO A 257 -8.06 -4.68 -24.20
CA PRO A 257 -7.55 -3.38 -24.60
C PRO A 257 -8.70 -2.37 -24.74
N PHE A 258 -8.80 -1.43 -23.81
CA PHE A 258 -9.81 -0.37 -23.80
C PHE A 258 -9.39 0.86 -24.61
N GLU A 259 -10.38 1.68 -24.97
CA GLU A 259 -10.18 2.94 -25.69
C GLU A 259 -9.35 3.90 -24.82
N SER A 260 -8.28 4.43 -25.42
CA SER A 260 -7.27 5.25 -24.76
C SER A 260 -7.86 6.56 -24.24
N TYR A 261 -8.23 6.61 -22.97
CA TYR A 261 -8.46 7.89 -22.30
C TYR A 261 -7.11 8.56 -22.07
N VAL A 262 -6.99 9.76 -22.62
CA VAL A 262 -5.81 10.60 -22.47
C VAL A 262 -6.09 11.57 -21.33
N PHE A 263 -5.15 11.65 -20.39
CA PHE A 263 -5.19 12.66 -19.33
C PHE A 263 -5.18 14.07 -19.96
N THR A 264 -6.34 14.71 -20.03
CA THR A 264 -6.45 16.14 -20.35
C THR A 264 -7.30 16.82 -19.29
N PRO A 265 -6.71 17.29 -18.18
CA PRO A 265 -7.46 18.01 -17.17
C PRO A 265 -8.17 19.19 -17.82
N SER A 266 -9.44 19.37 -17.47
CA SER A 266 -10.23 20.52 -17.93
C SER A 266 -9.44 21.81 -17.66
N PRO A 267 -9.45 22.79 -18.59
CA PRO A 267 -8.74 24.06 -18.40
C PRO A 267 -9.11 24.82 -17.13
N ASP A 268 -10.28 24.52 -16.54
CA ASP A 268 -10.78 25.17 -15.33
C ASP A 268 -10.24 24.54 -14.04
N ILE A 269 -9.51 23.42 -14.13
CA ILE A 269 -8.94 22.75 -12.95
C ILE A 269 -7.71 23.52 -12.50
N GLU A 270 -7.70 23.93 -11.23
CA GLU A 270 -6.56 24.60 -10.65
C GLU A 270 -5.35 23.66 -10.52
N PRO A 271 -4.11 24.20 -10.54
CA PRO A 271 -2.94 23.38 -10.38
C PRO A 271 -2.86 22.67 -9.03
N ILE A 272 -2.45 21.40 -9.04
CA ILE A 272 -2.50 20.54 -7.85
C ILE A 272 -1.73 21.09 -6.64
N TRP A 273 -0.60 21.77 -6.88
CA TRP A 273 0.25 22.32 -5.84
C TRP A 273 -0.38 23.51 -5.09
N LYS A 274 -1.47 24.09 -5.61
CA LYS A 274 -2.23 25.11 -4.85
C LYS A 274 -2.90 24.52 -3.62
N TYR A 275 -3.27 23.24 -3.68
CA TYR A 275 -3.86 22.51 -2.54
C TYR A 275 -2.77 21.96 -1.60
N THR A 276 -1.62 21.57 -2.17
CA THR A 276 -0.48 21.00 -1.43
C THR A 276 0.82 21.75 -1.73
N PRO A 277 1.07 22.88 -1.04
CA PRO A 277 2.24 23.73 -1.32
C PRO A 277 3.59 23.07 -0.96
N ARG A 278 3.56 21.92 -0.29
CA ARG A 278 4.75 21.11 0.05
C ARG A 278 5.00 19.93 -0.89
N LEU A 279 4.19 19.78 -1.95
CA LEU A 279 4.31 18.69 -2.89
C LEU A 279 5.61 18.85 -3.69
N GLU A 280 6.61 18.03 -3.37
CA GLU A 280 7.96 18.08 -3.95
C GLU A 280 8.15 17.01 -5.03
N HIS A 281 7.41 15.91 -4.95
CA HIS A 281 7.56 14.74 -5.80
C HIS A 281 6.21 14.27 -6.33
N VAL A 282 6.11 14.11 -7.65
CA VAL A 282 4.97 13.46 -8.31
C VAL A 282 5.46 12.23 -9.06
N GLU A 283 4.85 11.09 -8.79
CA GLU A 283 5.12 9.83 -9.47
C GLU A 283 3.89 9.46 -10.31
N LEU A 284 4.11 9.17 -11.59
CA LEU A 284 3.07 8.80 -12.53
C LEU A 284 3.43 7.42 -13.09
N GLU A 285 2.66 6.41 -12.69
CA GLU A 285 2.78 5.06 -13.22
C GLU A 285 1.85 4.92 -14.44
N MET A 286 2.46 4.54 -15.57
CA MET A 286 1.82 4.51 -16.88
C MET A 286 1.87 3.08 -17.45
N PRO A 287 0.73 2.40 -17.56
CA PRO A 287 0.70 1.08 -18.14
C PRO A 287 0.84 1.14 -19.65
N LEU A 288 2.01 0.82 -20.19
CA LEU A 288 2.26 0.84 -21.64
C LEU A 288 1.60 -0.33 -22.39
N THR A 289 1.30 -1.42 -21.67
CA THR A 289 0.83 -2.68 -22.24
C THR A 289 -0.54 -2.57 -22.93
N ASN A 290 -1.42 -1.69 -22.45
CA ASN A 290 -2.76 -1.52 -23.03
C ASN A 290 -2.81 -0.61 -24.27
N TYR A 291 -1.74 0.14 -24.55
CA TYR A 291 -1.68 1.05 -25.70
C TYR A 291 -1.13 0.40 -26.97
N MET A 292 -0.78 -0.88 -26.93
CA MET A 292 -0.40 -1.63 -28.13
C MET A 292 -1.64 -1.99 -28.96
N LYS A 293 -2.21 -0.99 -29.64
CA LYS A 293 -3.12 -1.24 -30.77
C LYS A 293 -2.41 -2.11 -31.82
N PRO A 294 -3.14 -2.97 -32.55
CA PRO A 294 -2.57 -3.78 -33.63
C PRO A 294 -1.94 -2.88 -34.71
N ALA A 295 -0.61 -2.95 -34.82
CA ALA A 295 0.26 -2.44 -35.88
C ALA A 295 -0.36 -1.39 -36.85
N GLY A 296 -0.26 -0.11 -36.50
CA GLY A 296 -0.49 0.97 -37.49
C GLY A 296 -0.91 2.34 -36.97
N GLU A 297 -1.38 2.46 -35.72
CA GLU A 297 -1.75 3.75 -35.11
C GLU A 297 -0.72 4.18 -34.05
N GLU A 298 -0.39 5.48 -34.06
CA GLU A 298 0.76 6.09 -33.38
C GLU A 298 0.65 6.04 -31.84
N LEU A 299 1.34 5.08 -31.21
CA LEU A 299 1.65 5.06 -29.76
C LEU A 299 2.25 6.41 -29.27
N GLU A 300 2.88 7.15 -30.19
CA GLU A 300 3.55 8.43 -29.97
C GLU A 300 2.63 9.54 -29.44
N ASP A 301 1.34 9.50 -29.79
CA ASP A 301 0.39 10.54 -29.42
C ASP A 301 -0.09 10.41 -27.96
N GLY A 302 -0.34 9.17 -27.48
CA GLY A 302 -0.91 8.92 -26.15
C GLY A 302 -0.01 9.39 -24.99
N VAL A 303 1.25 8.95 -24.96
CA VAL A 303 2.22 9.35 -23.92
C VAL A 303 2.44 10.86 -23.94
N SER A 304 2.62 11.43 -25.14
CA SER A 304 2.84 12.87 -25.31
C SER A 304 1.65 13.69 -24.80
N GLN A 305 0.42 13.24 -25.06
CA GLN A 305 -0.76 13.94 -24.59
C GLN A 305 -0.95 13.82 -23.07
N ILE A 306 -0.70 12.65 -22.48
CA ILE A 306 -0.74 12.49 -21.00
C ILE A 306 0.28 13.43 -20.36
N LEU A 307 1.52 13.46 -20.87
CA LEU A 307 2.54 14.37 -20.38
C LEU A 307 2.13 15.84 -20.52
N ARG A 308 1.47 16.23 -21.63
CA ARG A 308 0.95 17.60 -21.80
C ARG A 308 -0.15 17.93 -20.80
N GLY A 309 -1.07 16.99 -20.54
CA GLY A 309 -2.10 17.15 -19.52
C GLY A 309 -1.51 17.30 -18.12
N CYS A 310 -0.57 16.42 -17.76
CA CYS A 310 0.16 16.43 -16.49
C CYS A 310 0.93 17.73 -16.32
N TYR A 311 1.61 18.18 -17.37
CA TYR A 311 2.38 19.41 -17.37
C TYR A 311 1.49 20.63 -17.09
N LYS A 312 0.31 20.68 -17.72
CA LYS A 312 -0.66 21.76 -17.51
C LYS A 312 -1.26 21.72 -16.10
N TRP A 313 -1.63 20.54 -15.60
CA TRP A 313 -2.18 20.37 -14.25
C TRP A 313 -1.19 20.70 -13.15
N MET A 314 0.10 20.43 -13.38
CA MET A 314 1.14 20.75 -12.41
C MET A 314 1.65 22.20 -12.55
N ASP A 315 1.27 22.91 -13.62
CA ASP A 315 1.65 24.31 -13.89
C ASP A 315 3.15 24.56 -13.69
N PHE A 316 3.98 23.73 -14.33
CA PHE A 316 5.44 23.79 -14.17
C PHE A 316 6.06 25.10 -14.68
N GLU A 317 5.36 25.86 -15.52
CA GLU A 317 5.82 27.17 -15.97
C GLU A 317 5.82 28.21 -14.83
N ASN A 318 5.08 27.92 -13.76
CA ASN A 318 4.98 28.80 -12.63
C ASN A 318 6.18 28.65 -11.68
N PRO A 319 6.96 29.71 -11.43
CA PRO A 319 8.11 29.65 -10.54
C PRO A 319 7.74 29.36 -9.07
N ALA A 320 6.46 29.51 -8.71
CA ALA A 320 5.94 29.14 -7.39
C ALA A 320 5.68 27.63 -7.24
N CYS A 321 5.71 26.85 -8.34
CA CYS A 321 5.49 25.41 -8.30
C CYS A 321 6.57 24.74 -7.41
N PRO A 322 6.18 24.04 -6.33
CA PRO A 322 7.10 23.39 -5.41
C PRO A 322 7.62 22.05 -5.94
N ILE A 323 6.98 21.48 -6.96
CA ILE A 323 7.31 20.15 -7.50
C ILE A 323 8.71 20.20 -8.14
N ARG A 324 9.63 19.39 -7.62
CA ARG A 324 11.03 19.32 -8.04
C ARG A 324 11.36 18.06 -8.82
N THR A 325 10.61 17.00 -8.55
CA THR A 325 10.85 15.69 -9.13
C THR A 325 9.56 15.16 -9.74
N ILE A 326 9.66 14.71 -10.99
CA ILE A 326 8.64 13.88 -11.62
C ILE A 326 9.29 12.54 -11.92
N THR A 327 8.69 11.47 -11.43
CA THR A 327 9.05 10.11 -11.81
C THR A 327 7.96 9.58 -12.72
N ILE A 328 8.33 9.16 -13.92
CA ILE A 328 7.41 8.44 -14.81
C ILE A 328 7.84 6.99 -14.79
N VAL A 329 6.94 6.13 -14.34
CA VAL A 329 7.18 4.69 -14.18
C VAL A 329 6.45 3.96 -15.29
N PHE A 330 7.17 3.08 -15.98
CA PHE A 330 6.63 2.24 -17.04
C PHE A 330 6.73 0.76 -16.68
N ASP A 331 5.63 0.04 -16.87
CA ASP A 331 5.45 -1.38 -16.53
C ASP A 331 6.34 -2.34 -17.36
N GLU A 332 6.67 -1.95 -18.59
CA GLU A 332 7.50 -2.75 -19.49
C GLU A 332 8.57 -1.90 -20.18
N LEU A 333 9.66 -2.57 -20.56
CA LEU A 333 10.77 -2.03 -21.32
C LEU A 333 10.35 -1.85 -22.79
N ALA A 334 9.31 -1.06 -23.04
CA ALA A 334 9.00 -0.62 -24.39
C ALA A 334 10.03 0.42 -24.82
N ASP A 335 10.31 0.48 -26.12
CA ASP A 335 11.11 1.55 -26.71
C ASP A 335 10.38 2.89 -26.49
N VAL A 336 10.66 3.57 -25.37
CA VAL A 336 10.18 4.93 -25.12
C VAL A 336 10.66 5.78 -26.28
N THR A 337 9.71 6.27 -27.07
CA THR A 337 9.99 6.92 -28.36
C THR A 337 10.84 8.18 -28.17
N GLU A 338 11.61 8.53 -29.20
CA GLU A 338 12.42 9.76 -29.16
C GLU A 338 11.56 11.02 -28.98
N GLU A 339 10.28 11.00 -29.37
CA GLU A 339 9.33 12.08 -29.15
C GLU A 339 8.88 12.18 -27.68
N ALA A 340 8.58 11.07 -27.01
CA ALA A 340 8.33 11.09 -25.57
C ALA A 340 9.56 11.64 -24.83
N ARG A 341 10.76 11.18 -25.20
CA ARG A 341 12.03 11.75 -24.69
C ARG A 341 12.21 13.22 -25.04
N ALA A 342 11.74 13.69 -26.19
CA ALA A 342 11.80 15.10 -26.59
C ALA A 342 10.82 15.96 -25.78
N THR A 343 9.60 15.50 -25.56
CA THR A 343 8.60 16.12 -24.68
C THR A 343 9.14 16.23 -23.26
N ILE A 344 9.69 15.13 -22.72
CA ILE A 344 10.37 15.10 -21.41
C ILE A 344 11.54 16.10 -21.36
N ARG A 345 12.39 16.15 -22.40
CA ARG A 345 13.48 17.11 -22.51
C ARG A 345 12.98 18.55 -22.48
N ASN A 346 11.88 18.87 -23.16
CA ASN A 346 11.30 20.20 -23.15
C ASN A 346 10.75 20.58 -21.76
N CYS A 347 10.21 19.61 -21.01
CA CYS A 347 9.75 19.81 -19.63
C CYS A 347 10.90 20.09 -18.64
N LYS A 348 12.13 19.59 -18.90
CA LYS A 348 13.30 19.76 -18.00
C LYS A 348 13.71 21.21 -17.75
N ASN A 349 13.28 22.17 -18.58
CA ASN A 349 13.65 23.57 -18.36
C ASN A 349 13.10 24.14 -17.03
N ASN A 350 12.04 23.53 -16.47
CA ASN A 350 11.40 24.00 -15.25
C ASN A 350 11.40 22.98 -14.09
N VAL A 351 11.73 21.72 -14.35
CA VAL A 351 11.75 20.64 -13.35
C VAL A 351 13.19 20.19 -13.13
N SER A 352 13.68 20.26 -11.89
CA SER A 352 15.07 19.92 -11.57
C SER A 352 15.43 18.48 -11.91
N HIS A 353 14.50 17.54 -11.74
CA HIS A 353 14.71 16.13 -12.01
C HIS A 353 13.47 15.50 -12.64
N ILE A 354 13.61 15.01 -13.88
CA ILE A 354 12.65 14.07 -14.48
C ILE A 354 13.38 12.74 -14.56
N ASP A 355 12.89 11.77 -13.80
CA ASP A 355 13.40 10.41 -13.76
C ASP A 355 12.45 9.47 -14.52
N LEU A 356 13.03 8.59 -15.32
CA LEU A 356 12.28 7.58 -16.08
C LEU A 356 12.68 6.23 -15.54
N GLN A 357 11.72 5.57 -14.91
CA GLN A 357 11.94 4.25 -14.30
C GLN A 357 11.15 3.20 -15.07
N PHE A 358 11.76 2.03 -15.21
CA PHE A 358 11.12 0.85 -15.79
C PHE A 358 10.99 -0.18 -14.68
N THR A 359 9.78 -0.62 -14.40
CA THR A 359 9.50 -1.54 -13.28
C THR A 359 9.08 -2.90 -13.80
N SER A 360 9.98 -3.89 -13.66
CA SER A 360 9.57 -5.29 -13.81
C SER A 360 8.82 -5.70 -12.54
N LYS A 361 7.47 -5.73 -12.61
CA LYS A 361 6.51 -6.18 -11.57
C LYS A 361 6.43 -5.30 -10.31
N MET A 362 5.54 -4.29 -10.35
CA MET A 362 5.50 -3.23 -9.34
C MET A 362 4.59 -3.48 -8.13
N ILE A 363 3.52 -4.28 -8.17
CA ILE A 363 2.60 -4.34 -7.01
C ILE A 363 3.26 -4.96 -5.76
N GLU A 364 3.94 -6.11 -5.92
CA GLU A 364 4.74 -6.68 -4.82
C GLU A 364 6.01 -5.85 -4.55
N HIS A 365 6.56 -5.20 -5.58
CA HIS A 365 7.80 -4.43 -5.46
C HIS A 365 7.61 -3.05 -4.87
N ALA A 366 6.47 -2.38 -5.03
CA ALA A 366 6.19 -1.05 -4.49
C ALA A 366 5.88 -1.16 -3.00
N ALA A 367 5.02 -2.10 -2.60
CA ALA A 367 4.83 -2.41 -1.17
C ALA A 367 6.15 -2.87 -0.52
N SER A 368 6.98 -3.65 -1.23
CA SER A 368 8.29 -4.07 -0.73
C SER A 368 9.37 -2.97 -0.78
N GLN A 369 9.41 -2.11 -1.79
CA GLN A 369 10.43 -1.07 -1.98
C GLN A 369 10.13 0.17 -1.16
N LEU A 370 8.88 0.61 -1.08
CA LEU A 370 8.49 1.68 -0.16
C LEU A 370 8.82 1.31 1.27
N TRP A 371 8.65 0.03 1.62
CA TRP A 371 9.08 -0.48 2.90
C TRP A 371 10.60 -0.64 3.01
N LEU A 372 11.30 -1.14 1.98
CA LEU A 372 12.77 -1.26 1.98
C LEU A 372 13.45 0.11 2.08
N ASP A 373 12.91 1.13 1.42
CA ASP A 373 13.41 2.50 1.48
C ASP A 373 13.11 3.12 2.84
N TRP A 374 11.92 2.89 3.42
CA TRP A 374 11.64 3.27 4.81
C TRP A 374 12.59 2.56 5.82
N ALA A 375 12.79 1.25 5.68
CA ALA A 375 13.70 0.47 6.52
C ALA A 375 15.17 0.88 6.35
N ARG A 376 15.58 1.33 5.15
CA ARG A 376 16.92 1.91 4.90
C ARG A 376 17.07 3.28 5.55
N GLU A 377 16.01 4.06 5.63
CA GLU A 377 16.02 5.36 6.29
C GLU A 377 16.03 5.28 7.82
N GLY A 378 15.84 4.08 8.40
CA GLY A 378 15.97 3.84 9.84
C GLY A 378 14.99 4.65 10.69
N ARG A 379 13.86 5.06 10.10
CA ARG A 379 12.79 5.79 10.78
C ARG A 379 11.81 4.86 11.48
#